data_AF-A0A7K3Z5W4-F1
#
_entry.id   AF-A0A7K3Z5W4-F1
#
_cell.length_a   1.000
_cell.length_b   1.000
_cell.length_c   1.000
_cell.angle_alpha   90.00
_cell.angle_beta   90.00
_cell.angle_gamma   90.00
#
_symmetry.space_group_name_H-M   'P 1'
#
loop_
_entity.id
_entity.type
_entity.pdbx_description
1 polymer ?
#
loop_
_entity_poly.entity_id
_entity_poly.type
_entity_poly.pdbx_seq_one_letter_code
_entity_poly.pdbx_strand_id
1 'polypeptide(L)'
;MFQKPIEVTLPYDSTATTDDSSPIRFYWYDSQNKKLDSMGFLKEDKNANTITFLTASFSDFVAVKVYIQLSKLVGVTNYSVDTNFRSATNGWFIPNYGSVQTQGGMCLGMVNYAKWYYKYHTNDTALYSKYIEGNTTEWRDDNTAIQLAARAQLATTGIWGSLTTEERNWAEANAREVGLSWLSGMLVTGEPQLIGLKARLNNGTYLDYAHAVLTYGYYNGSFQLYDPNFPGTALGDRMRIIPFDYNYGFNETYVSGKTRASNLVFNIFYHASSKLSATPDNYKGLFDSAQIDFQGSSTFPTITLTDETTTPNGTTPIDTNNDGIRDTNNSKTVISGTITGGRDTINSTLVFVDNKKYVSPVVRGEFSIEVPLLSGDNDVVILATDEDTFSNWAGFLRDKIRCTASPAALTITLTWEQGESDVDLHVLEPGSNGRHIYYLNKGENELYPYLDVDNIFGYGPEHYYATDDSIIPGSTNLYGTYQIRVHYYRDSSKFDWSSDPPQEIVWHLNVKYLAYKNSQTGQEFWIEKSKDGILSTPNPDSFIASNFNSVDVSWSNIWSIDYGMPNPADFGIPDPPQNAFT
;
A
#
# COMPACT_ATOMS: atom_id res chain seq x y z
N MET A 1 -2.95 20.38 0.96
CA MET A 1 -3.18 19.24 0.06
C MET A 1 -4.64 18.81 0.20
N PHE A 2 -5.17 18.06 -0.75
CA PHE A 2 -6.48 17.41 -0.62
C PHE A 2 -6.34 16.11 0.18
N GLN A 3 -7.39 15.72 0.92
CA GLN A 3 -7.43 14.45 1.66
C GLN A 3 -7.51 13.22 0.73
N LYS A 4 -7.98 13.41 -0.50
CA LYS A 4 -7.97 12.41 -1.58
C LYS A 4 -7.53 13.08 -2.87
N PRO A 5 -6.83 12.37 -3.77
CA PRO A 5 -6.51 12.92 -5.08
C PRO A 5 -7.76 13.34 -5.85
N ILE A 6 -7.62 14.43 -6.59
CA ILE A 6 -8.67 14.96 -7.44
C ILE A 6 -8.31 14.72 -8.91
N GLU A 7 -9.32 14.37 -9.69
CA GLU A 7 -9.22 14.31 -11.14
C GLU A 7 -9.37 15.72 -11.72
N VAL A 8 -8.42 16.10 -12.58
CA VAL A 8 -8.38 17.42 -13.22
C VAL A 8 -8.33 17.22 -14.72
N THR A 9 -9.31 17.78 -15.43
CA THR A 9 -9.35 17.81 -16.90
C THR A 9 -9.16 19.24 -17.37
N LEU A 10 -8.08 19.50 -18.12
CA LEU A 10 -7.74 20.82 -18.64
C LEU A 10 -7.73 20.83 -20.17
N PRO A 11 -8.24 21.91 -20.80
CA PRO A 11 -8.13 22.09 -22.24
C PRO A 11 -6.71 22.55 -22.64
N TYR A 12 -6.31 22.21 -23.84
CA TYR A 12 -5.15 22.80 -24.52
C TYR A 12 -5.59 23.50 -25.82
N ASP A 13 -4.71 24.35 -26.35
CA ASP A 13 -4.97 25.13 -27.55
C ASP A 13 -5.31 24.20 -28.74
N SER A 14 -6.51 24.33 -29.30
CA SER A 14 -6.99 23.51 -30.42
C SER A 14 -6.18 23.70 -31.70
N THR A 15 -5.39 24.79 -31.80
CA THR A 15 -4.46 25.02 -32.90
C THR A 15 -3.15 24.25 -32.73
N ALA A 16 -2.85 23.79 -31.52
CA ALA A 16 -1.70 22.94 -31.26
C ALA A 16 -2.02 21.50 -31.67
N THR A 17 -1.33 21.01 -32.71
CA THR A 17 -1.39 19.59 -33.09
C THR A 17 -0.91 18.72 -31.92
N THR A 18 -1.76 17.79 -31.47
CA THR A 18 -1.40 16.70 -30.57
C THR A 18 -1.38 15.39 -31.36
N ASP A 19 -0.22 15.10 -31.91
CA ASP A 19 0.07 13.80 -32.51
C ASP A 19 1.32 13.22 -31.84
N ASP A 20 1.64 11.98 -32.16
CA ASP A 20 2.76 11.29 -31.53
C ASP A 20 4.12 11.98 -31.77
N SER A 21 4.25 12.79 -32.84
CA SER A 21 5.46 13.55 -33.13
C SER A 21 5.53 14.87 -32.39
N SER A 22 4.41 15.28 -31.80
CA SER A 22 4.25 16.54 -31.09
C SER A 22 3.28 16.42 -29.90
N PRO A 23 3.47 15.47 -28.97
CA PRO A 23 2.51 15.28 -27.88
C PRO A 23 2.45 16.52 -27.00
N ILE A 24 1.23 16.84 -26.57
CA ILE A 24 0.98 17.83 -25.53
C ILE A 24 0.87 17.10 -24.21
N ARG A 25 1.56 17.60 -23.18
CA ARG A 25 1.47 17.09 -21.80
C ARG A 25 1.37 18.26 -20.83
N PHE A 26 0.74 18.01 -19.68
CA PHE A 26 0.68 18.98 -18.60
C PHE A 26 1.82 18.79 -17.61
N TYR A 27 2.31 19.91 -17.13
CA TYR A 27 3.37 20.02 -16.13
C TYR A 27 2.87 20.95 -15.03
N TRP A 28 3.29 20.72 -13.80
CA TRP A 28 3.09 21.70 -12.76
C TRP A 28 4.33 22.58 -12.62
N TYR A 29 4.11 23.86 -12.32
CA TYR A 29 5.17 24.84 -12.17
C TYR A 29 5.39 25.20 -10.70
N ASP A 30 6.58 24.91 -10.21
CA ASP A 30 7.09 25.41 -8.95
C ASP A 30 7.58 26.85 -9.15
N SER A 31 6.71 27.83 -8.89
CA SER A 31 7.05 29.24 -9.09
C SER A 31 8.13 29.74 -8.12
N GLN A 32 8.22 29.15 -6.93
CA GLN A 32 9.20 29.52 -5.91
C GLN A 32 10.61 29.09 -6.33
N ASN A 33 10.76 27.87 -6.85
CA ASN A 33 12.06 27.32 -7.26
C ASN A 33 12.31 27.41 -8.77
N LYS A 34 11.34 27.91 -9.53
CA LYS A 34 11.35 28.04 -11.01
C LYS A 34 11.60 26.70 -11.71
N LYS A 35 10.91 25.65 -11.28
CA LYS A 35 11.07 24.29 -11.83
C LYS A 35 9.77 23.76 -12.39
N LEU A 36 9.86 22.94 -13.43
CA LEU A 36 8.75 22.17 -13.97
C LEU A 36 8.88 20.71 -13.56
N ASP A 37 7.77 20.04 -13.32
CA ASP A 37 7.72 18.59 -13.16
C ASP A 37 6.48 18.07 -13.91
N SER A 38 6.56 16.84 -14.39
CA SER A 38 5.48 16.23 -15.15
C SER A 38 4.28 15.94 -14.27
N MET A 39 3.09 16.12 -14.85
CA MET A 39 1.91 15.45 -14.34
C MET A 39 1.89 14.01 -14.85
N GLY A 40 1.27 13.15 -14.07
CA GLY A 40 0.87 11.82 -14.52
C GLY A 40 -0.13 11.90 -15.66
N PHE A 41 -0.52 10.75 -16.20
CA PHE A 41 -1.33 10.71 -17.42
C PHE A 41 -2.48 9.74 -17.28
N LEU A 42 -3.71 10.28 -17.15
CA LEU A 42 -4.92 9.47 -16.98
C LEU A 42 -5.62 9.21 -18.31
N LYS A 43 -5.86 10.26 -19.10
CA LYS A 43 -6.61 10.19 -20.36
C LYS A 43 -6.32 11.41 -21.22
N GLU A 44 -6.46 11.25 -22.54
CA GLU A 44 -6.51 12.34 -23.51
C GLU A 44 -7.74 12.18 -24.41
N ASP A 45 -8.44 13.30 -24.65
CA ASP A 45 -9.48 13.41 -25.68
C ASP A 45 -9.01 14.38 -26.75
N LYS A 46 -8.50 13.84 -27.85
CA LYS A 46 -7.96 14.61 -28.98
C LYS A 46 -9.04 15.40 -29.73
N ASN A 47 -10.32 15.00 -29.64
CA ASN A 47 -11.44 15.70 -30.28
C ASN A 47 -11.90 16.91 -29.44
N ALA A 48 -11.93 16.74 -28.12
CA ALA A 48 -12.28 17.82 -27.19
C ALA A 48 -11.09 18.73 -26.83
N ASN A 49 -9.88 18.36 -27.27
CA ASN A 49 -8.63 19.01 -26.91
C ASN A 49 -8.40 19.10 -25.39
N THR A 50 -8.58 17.97 -24.68
CA THR A 50 -8.42 17.90 -23.23
C THR A 50 -7.49 16.78 -22.79
N ILE A 51 -6.77 17.01 -21.70
CA ILE A 51 -5.97 16.00 -21.01
C ILE A 51 -6.43 15.95 -19.56
N THR A 52 -6.55 14.73 -19.04
CA THR A 52 -6.93 14.44 -17.66
C THR A 52 -5.75 13.86 -16.90
N PHE A 53 -5.55 14.30 -15.67
CA PHE A 53 -4.54 13.80 -14.74
C PHE A 53 -5.03 13.92 -13.29
N LEU A 54 -4.34 13.21 -12.38
CA LEU A 54 -4.62 13.28 -10.94
C LEU A 54 -3.64 14.23 -10.23
N THR A 55 -4.12 14.93 -9.20
CA THR A 55 -3.28 15.74 -8.28
C THR A 55 -3.83 15.71 -6.85
N ALA A 56 -2.95 15.82 -5.84
CA ALA A 56 -3.33 15.97 -4.44
C ALA A 56 -3.05 17.39 -3.90
N SER A 57 -2.64 18.33 -4.74
CA SER A 57 -2.39 19.71 -4.31
C SER A 57 -2.75 20.75 -5.37
N PHE A 58 -3.10 21.95 -4.91
CA PHE A 58 -3.20 23.13 -5.77
C PHE A 58 -1.82 23.46 -6.35
N SER A 59 -1.77 23.70 -7.66
CA SER A 59 -0.54 24.06 -8.36
C SER A 59 -0.90 24.81 -9.64
N ASP A 60 0.05 25.61 -10.14
CA ASP A 60 -0.06 26.18 -11.48
C ASP A 60 0.29 25.10 -12.51
N PHE A 61 -0.57 24.91 -13.50
CA PHE A 61 -0.37 23.93 -14.56
C PHE A 61 -0.08 24.61 -15.89
N VAL A 62 0.85 24.04 -16.66
CA VAL A 62 1.21 24.50 -18.00
C VAL A 62 1.18 23.34 -18.98
N ALA A 63 0.53 23.55 -20.12
CA ALA A 63 0.60 22.63 -21.25
C ALA A 63 1.87 22.91 -22.05
N VAL A 64 2.65 21.87 -22.33
CA VAL A 64 3.85 21.95 -23.15
C VAL A 64 3.72 20.99 -24.32
N LYS A 65 3.88 21.52 -25.54
CA LYS A 65 4.02 20.75 -26.78
C LYS A 65 5.48 20.37 -26.96
N VAL A 66 5.77 19.08 -27.05
CA VAL A 66 7.14 18.56 -27.19
C VAL A 66 7.31 17.95 -28.56
N TYR A 67 8.29 18.40 -29.33
CA TYR A 67 8.60 17.78 -30.62
C TYR A 67 9.45 16.52 -30.42
N ILE A 68 8.88 15.37 -30.74
CA ILE A 68 9.54 14.06 -30.68
C ILE A 68 9.77 13.56 -32.10
N GLN A 69 11.02 13.29 -32.45
CA GLN A 69 11.36 12.77 -33.78
C GLN A 69 10.99 11.28 -33.87
N LEU A 70 9.76 10.98 -34.26
CA LEU A 70 9.23 9.61 -34.37
C LEU A 70 10.07 8.68 -35.25
N SER A 71 10.67 9.21 -36.33
CA SER A 71 11.58 8.44 -37.19
C SER A 71 12.80 7.90 -36.46
N LYS A 72 13.13 8.44 -35.28
CA LYS A 72 14.19 7.93 -34.41
C LYS A 72 13.70 6.88 -33.40
N LEU A 73 12.39 6.78 -33.20
CA LEU A 73 11.78 5.76 -32.34
C LEU A 73 11.37 4.51 -33.15
N VAL A 74 11.02 4.68 -34.43
CA VAL A 74 10.69 3.56 -35.34
C VAL A 74 11.96 2.95 -35.94
N GLY A 75 12.36 1.77 -35.47
CA GLY A 75 13.36 0.93 -36.14
C GLY A 75 14.80 1.46 -36.17
N VAL A 76 15.16 2.46 -35.36
CA VAL A 76 16.52 3.04 -35.33
C VAL A 76 17.21 2.80 -33.98
N THR A 77 18.43 2.28 -34.03
CA THR A 77 19.25 1.88 -32.86
C THR A 77 20.17 3.00 -32.33
N ASN A 78 19.79 4.28 -32.39
CA ASN A 78 20.68 5.40 -31.96
C ASN A 78 19.95 6.61 -31.33
N TYR A 79 18.74 6.45 -30.80
CA TYR A 79 18.07 7.53 -30.06
C TYR A 79 18.26 7.36 -28.56
N SER A 80 18.62 8.47 -27.89
CA SER A 80 18.80 8.50 -26.46
C SER A 80 18.26 9.76 -25.80
N VAL A 81 17.70 9.58 -24.61
CA VAL A 81 17.34 10.64 -23.67
C VAL A 81 18.01 10.29 -22.34
N ASP A 82 18.68 11.23 -21.71
CA ASP A 82 19.38 11.04 -20.44
C ASP A 82 19.13 12.22 -19.51
N THR A 83 18.64 11.93 -18.32
CA THR A 83 18.37 12.94 -17.29
C THR A 83 19.59 13.25 -16.43
N ASN A 84 20.67 12.47 -16.55
CA ASN A 84 21.84 12.42 -15.66
C ASN A 84 21.61 11.83 -14.26
N PHE A 85 20.39 11.39 -13.93
CA PHE A 85 20.17 10.61 -12.70
C PHE A 85 20.87 9.25 -12.80
N ARG A 86 21.53 8.81 -11.73
CA ARG A 86 22.21 7.51 -11.62
C ARG A 86 21.84 6.83 -10.30
N SER A 87 21.52 5.54 -10.35
CA SER A 87 21.11 4.80 -9.15
C SER A 87 22.17 4.83 -8.04
N ALA A 88 23.44 4.59 -8.38
CA ALA A 88 24.57 4.58 -7.44
C ALA A 88 25.04 5.96 -6.97
N THR A 89 24.25 7.01 -7.20
CA THR A 89 24.60 8.39 -6.81
C THR A 89 23.37 9.12 -6.28
N ASN A 90 22.30 9.11 -7.06
CA ASN A 90 21.09 9.86 -6.79
C ASN A 90 19.96 9.01 -6.18
N GLY A 91 20.10 7.69 -6.19
CA GLY A 91 19.18 6.77 -5.53
C GLY A 91 19.51 6.56 -4.06
N TRP A 92 18.72 5.72 -3.41
CA TRP A 92 18.99 5.23 -2.06
C TRP A 92 20.07 4.15 -2.09
N PHE A 93 20.81 3.99 -0.99
CA PHE A 93 21.73 2.87 -0.80
C PHE A 93 21.09 1.69 -0.07
N ILE A 94 20.19 1.98 0.87
CA ILE A 94 19.35 0.96 1.48
C ILE A 94 18.45 0.36 0.40
N PRO A 95 18.28 -0.97 0.37
CA PRO A 95 17.32 -1.59 -0.54
C PRO A 95 15.91 -1.20 -0.13
N ASN A 96 14.94 -1.35 -1.03
CA ASN A 96 13.55 -1.38 -0.65
C ASN A 96 13.27 -2.73 0.03
N TYR A 97 13.43 -2.75 1.35
CA TYR A 97 13.37 -3.98 2.14
C TYR A 97 11.95 -4.42 2.51
N GLY A 98 10.90 -3.72 2.04
CA GLY A 98 9.52 -3.96 2.49
C GLY A 98 9.32 -3.49 3.91
N SER A 99 8.09 -3.12 4.28
CA SER A 99 7.55 -3.23 5.64
C SER A 99 6.23 -3.96 5.57
N VAL A 100 5.60 -4.26 6.68
CA VAL A 100 4.24 -4.72 6.64
C VAL A 100 3.24 -3.60 6.49
N GLN A 101 3.54 -2.36 6.91
CA GLN A 101 2.80 -1.17 6.43
C GLN A 101 2.94 -0.95 4.92
N THR A 102 3.96 -1.55 4.32
CA THR A 102 4.38 -1.32 2.95
C THR A 102 4.82 -2.67 2.39
N GLN A 103 3.90 -3.65 2.37
CA GLN A 103 4.22 -5.06 2.06
C GLN A 103 4.91 -5.23 0.69
N GLY A 104 4.63 -4.32 -0.26
CA GLY A 104 5.34 -4.21 -1.54
C GLY A 104 6.63 -3.39 -1.53
N GLY A 105 7.04 -2.87 -0.38
CA GLY A 105 8.12 -1.91 -0.23
C GLY A 105 7.72 -0.47 0.13
N MET A 106 8.72 0.27 0.62
CA MET A 106 8.73 1.74 0.66
C MET A 106 9.02 2.36 -0.72
N CYS A 107 8.79 1.61 -1.79
CA CYS A 107 9.23 1.94 -3.13
C CYS A 107 8.77 3.33 -3.57
N LEU A 108 7.50 3.68 -3.34
CA LEU A 108 6.91 4.95 -3.77
C LEU A 108 7.52 6.15 -3.05
N GLY A 109 7.67 6.06 -1.73
CA GLY A 109 8.33 7.06 -0.91
C GLY A 109 9.78 7.23 -1.30
N MET A 110 10.49 6.11 -1.48
CA MET A 110 11.90 6.11 -1.86
C MET A 110 12.12 6.76 -3.22
N VAL A 111 11.33 6.40 -4.24
CA VAL A 111 11.51 6.98 -5.59
C VAL A 111 11.06 8.42 -5.67
N ASN A 112 9.98 8.82 -4.99
CA ASN A 112 9.56 10.22 -4.97
C ASN A 112 10.56 11.09 -4.21
N TYR A 113 11.06 10.63 -3.05
CA TYR A 113 12.09 11.34 -2.31
C TYR A 113 13.39 11.43 -3.12
N ALA A 114 13.82 10.34 -3.78
CA ALA A 114 15.01 10.37 -4.63
C ALA A 114 14.87 11.35 -5.81
N LYS A 115 13.69 11.40 -6.46
CA LYS A 115 13.38 12.38 -7.51
C LYS A 115 13.41 13.81 -6.96
N TRP A 116 12.76 14.06 -5.82
CA TRP A 116 12.76 15.36 -5.17
C TRP A 116 14.17 15.79 -4.76
N TYR A 117 14.95 14.89 -4.15
CA TYR A 117 16.32 15.16 -3.71
C TYR A 117 17.23 15.49 -4.90
N TYR A 118 17.16 14.67 -5.95
CA TYR A 118 17.86 14.93 -7.22
C TYR A 118 17.51 16.31 -7.78
N LYS A 119 16.26 16.72 -7.69
CA LYS A 119 15.81 18.01 -8.20
C LYS A 119 16.29 19.17 -7.32
N TYR A 120 16.08 19.13 -6.02
CA TYR A 120 16.22 20.31 -5.15
C TYR A 120 17.55 20.40 -4.40
N HIS A 121 18.29 19.29 -4.29
CA HIS A 121 19.50 19.18 -3.48
C HIS A 121 20.73 18.71 -4.28
N THR A 122 20.85 19.07 -5.56
CA THR A 122 21.99 18.69 -6.43
C THR A 122 23.36 19.11 -5.92
N ASN A 123 23.43 20.13 -5.05
CA ASN A 123 24.69 20.65 -4.49
C ASN A 123 25.06 20.05 -3.13
N ASP A 124 24.22 19.17 -2.58
CA ASP A 124 24.48 18.45 -1.32
C ASP A 124 25.20 17.11 -1.61
N THR A 125 25.62 16.43 -0.56
CA THR A 125 26.11 15.05 -0.60
C THR A 125 25.10 14.16 -1.32
N ALA A 126 25.56 13.36 -2.27
CA ALA A 126 24.69 12.52 -3.07
C ALA A 126 23.90 11.54 -2.17
N LEU A 127 22.60 11.36 -2.44
CA LEU A 127 21.68 10.58 -1.59
C LEU A 127 22.20 9.15 -1.33
N TYR A 128 22.85 8.53 -2.31
CA TYR A 128 23.40 7.17 -2.19
C TYR A 128 24.50 7.05 -1.13
N SER A 129 25.17 8.15 -0.81
CA SER A 129 26.21 8.18 0.24
C SER A 129 25.74 8.88 1.52
N LYS A 130 24.48 9.33 1.56
CA LYS A 130 23.93 10.14 2.65
C LYS A 130 23.24 9.23 3.67
N TYR A 131 23.41 9.54 4.96
CA TYR A 131 22.84 8.80 6.10
C TYR A 131 23.31 7.35 6.24
N ILE A 132 24.53 7.04 5.79
CA ILE A 132 25.22 5.81 6.18
C ILE A 132 25.79 6.03 7.58
N GLU A 133 25.36 5.20 8.51
CA GLU A 133 25.67 5.14 9.93
C GLU A 133 26.28 3.75 10.24
N GLY A 134 26.99 3.61 11.36
CA GLY A 134 27.50 2.29 11.76
C GLY A 134 28.39 1.58 10.72
N ASN A 135 28.03 0.34 10.38
CA ASN A 135 28.76 -0.50 9.44
C ASN A 135 28.31 -0.23 7.99
N THR A 136 29.21 0.31 7.17
CA THR A 136 28.94 0.66 5.75
C THR A 136 28.48 -0.48 4.82
N THR A 137 28.42 -1.72 5.29
CA THR A 137 27.96 -2.90 4.53
C THR A 137 26.67 -3.52 5.09
N GLU A 138 26.21 -3.06 6.24
CA GLU A 138 24.93 -3.40 6.82
C GLU A 138 24.05 -2.16 6.69
N TRP A 139 22.81 -2.34 6.23
CA TRP A 139 21.92 -1.18 6.08
C TRP A 139 20.95 -1.04 7.26
N ARG A 140 20.82 -2.09 8.07
CA ARG A 140 19.84 -2.18 9.16
C ARG A 140 20.20 -1.33 10.36
N ASP A 141 21.44 -0.87 10.49
CA ASP A 141 21.89 0.07 11.52
C ASP A 141 21.79 1.55 11.07
N ASP A 142 21.34 1.83 9.83
CA ASP A 142 21.13 3.17 9.30
C ASP A 142 19.74 3.73 9.66
N ASN A 143 19.57 4.04 10.95
CA ASN A 143 18.29 4.45 11.50
C ASN A 143 17.72 5.70 10.80
N THR A 144 18.56 6.68 10.48
CA THR A 144 18.10 7.90 9.78
C THR A 144 17.59 7.60 8.37
N ALA A 145 18.29 6.76 7.61
CA ALA A 145 17.90 6.38 6.26
C ALA A 145 16.57 5.59 6.27
N ILE A 146 16.45 4.64 7.19
CA ILE A 146 15.26 3.81 7.41
C ILE A 146 14.05 4.69 7.76
N GLN A 147 14.18 5.57 8.75
CA GLN A 147 13.10 6.46 9.16
C GLN A 147 12.68 7.40 8.04
N LEU A 148 13.65 7.99 7.32
CA LEU A 148 13.34 8.92 6.24
C LEU A 148 12.59 8.22 5.10
N ALA A 149 13.03 7.03 4.69
CA ALA A 149 12.37 6.24 3.65
C ALA A 149 10.94 5.83 4.06
N ALA A 150 10.75 5.41 5.31
CA ALA A 150 9.45 5.02 5.83
C ALA A 150 8.49 6.22 5.93
N ARG A 151 8.95 7.35 6.48
CA ARG A 151 8.16 8.59 6.58
C ARG A 151 7.82 9.15 5.20
N ALA A 152 8.75 9.09 4.25
CA ALA A 152 8.48 9.46 2.86
C ALA A 152 7.42 8.54 2.24
N GLN A 153 7.48 7.23 2.46
CA GLN A 153 6.48 6.28 1.97
C GLN A 153 5.11 6.54 2.59
N LEU A 154 5.06 6.77 3.91
CA LEU A 154 3.82 7.07 4.62
C LEU A 154 3.12 8.30 4.06
N ALA A 155 3.89 9.35 3.78
CA ALA A 155 3.39 10.54 3.10
C ALA A 155 2.84 10.24 1.69
N THR A 156 3.13 9.09 1.10
CA THR A 156 2.66 8.71 -0.25
C THR A 156 1.58 7.63 -0.25
N THR A 157 1.21 7.06 0.90
CA THR A 157 0.39 5.82 0.96
C THR A 157 -1.02 5.99 0.38
N GLY A 158 -1.60 7.18 0.48
CA GLY A 158 -2.90 7.50 -0.11
C GLY A 158 -2.94 7.44 -1.65
N ILE A 159 -1.79 7.43 -2.32
CA ILE A 159 -1.71 7.41 -3.79
C ILE A 159 -2.08 6.04 -4.35
N TRP A 160 -1.55 4.96 -3.78
CA TRP A 160 -1.75 3.62 -4.33
C TRP A 160 -3.22 3.23 -4.36
N GLY A 161 -3.96 3.58 -3.30
CA GLY A 161 -5.42 3.38 -3.23
C GLY A 161 -6.23 4.37 -4.08
N SER A 162 -5.64 5.50 -4.50
CA SER A 162 -6.29 6.50 -5.36
C SER A 162 -6.13 6.25 -6.85
N LEU A 163 -5.23 5.34 -7.24
CA LEU A 163 -5.06 4.94 -8.63
C LEU A 163 -6.38 4.32 -9.08
N THR A 164 -7.09 5.09 -9.88
CA THR A 164 -8.43 4.72 -10.29
C THR A 164 -8.34 3.52 -11.25
N THR A 165 -9.42 2.76 -11.33
CA THR A 165 -9.52 1.67 -12.31
C THR A 165 -9.33 2.22 -13.73
N GLU A 166 -9.72 3.48 -13.94
CA GLU A 166 -9.61 4.25 -15.15
C GLU A 166 -8.15 4.48 -15.58
N GLU A 167 -7.23 4.81 -14.66
CA GLU A 167 -5.79 4.99 -15.00
C GLU A 167 -5.17 3.71 -15.53
N ARG A 168 -5.48 2.59 -14.87
CA ARG A 168 -4.97 1.27 -15.26
C ARG A 168 -5.55 0.83 -16.61
N ASN A 169 -6.87 0.93 -16.77
CA ASN A 169 -7.55 0.55 -18.00
C ASN A 169 -7.07 1.37 -19.19
N TRP A 170 -6.85 2.67 -18.99
CA TRP A 170 -6.35 3.53 -20.04
C TRP A 170 -4.90 3.20 -20.39
N ALA A 171 -4.02 3.01 -19.39
CA ALA A 171 -2.62 2.64 -19.62
C ALA A 171 -2.49 1.30 -20.37
N GLU A 172 -3.34 0.32 -20.02
CA GLU A 172 -3.46 -0.97 -20.70
C GLU A 172 -3.80 -0.80 -22.18
N ALA A 173 -4.78 0.05 -22.50
CA ALA A 173 -5.20 0.31 -23.89
C ALA A 173 -4.27 1.25 -24.67
N ASN A 174 -3.37 1.99 -24.00
CA ASN A 174 -2.61 3.09 -24.60
C ASN A 174 -1.11 3.05 -24.22
N ALA A 175 -0.51 1.86 -24.18
CA ALA A 175 0.88 1.65 -23.78
C ALA A 175 1.91 2.57 -24.49
N ARG A 176 1.71 2.88 -25.78
CA ARG A 176 2.56 3.84 -26.51
C ARG A 176 2.48 5.24 -25.95
N GLU A 177 1.28 5.73 -25.67
CA GLU A 177 1.09 7.08 -25.16
C GLU A 177 1.66 7.24 -23.74
N VAL A 178 1.66 6.16 -22.94
CA VAL A 178 2.39 6.08 -21.66
C VAL A 178 3.89 6.26 -21.89
N GLY A 179 4.50 5.48 -22.80
CA GLY A 179 5.92 5.62 -23.12
C GLY A 179 6.29 7.01 -23.66
N LEU A 180 5.46 7.59 -24.53
CA LEU A 180 5.63 8.96 -25.02
C LEU A 180 5.50 10.00 -23.89
N SER A 181 4.63 9.74 -22.90
CA SER A 181 4.48 10.60 -21.72
C SER A 181 5.75 10.61 -20.87
N TRP A 182 6.41 9.46 -20.67
CA TRP A 182 7.71 9.38 -20.00
C TRP A 182 8.82 10.10 -20.76
N LEU A 183 8.90 9.92 -22.07
CA LEU A 183 9.87 10.63 -22.92
C LEU A 183 9.68 12.14 -22.86
N SER A 184 8.44 12.61 -23.01
CA SER A 184 8.06 14.02 -22.91
C SER A 184 8.49 14.59 -21.55
N GLY A 185 8.17 13.88 -20.46
CA GLY A 185 8.55 14.25 -19.11
C GLY A 185 10.07 14.44 -18.95
N MET A 186 10.87 13.45 -19.37
CA MET A 186 12.33 13.54 -19.29
C MET A 186 12.90 14.69 -20.14
N LEU A 187 12.36 14.91 -21.36
CA LEU A 187 12.82 15.96 -22.27
C LEU A 187 12.54 17.37 -21.75
N VAL A 188 11.36 17.59 -21.15
CA VAL A 188 10.95 18.92 -20.67
C VAL A 188 11.56 19.25 -19.31
N THR A 189 11.60 18.28 -18.41
CA THR A 189 12.01 18.51 -17.01
C THR A 189 13.50 18.27 -16.79
N GLY A 190 14.15 17.44 -17.61
CA GLY A 190 15.51 16.96 -17.36
C GLY A 190 15.61 16.04 -16.15
N GLU A 191 14.48 15.51 -15.67
CA GLU A 191 14.39 14.72 -14.43
C GLU A 191 13.87 13.31 -14.71
N PRO A 192 14.15 12.35 -13.81
CA PRO A 192 13.53 11.03 -13.88
C PRO A 192 12.00 11.09 -13.72
N GLN A 193 11.29 10.17 -14.35
CA GLN A 193 9.84 10.09 -14.36
C GLN A 193 9.35 8.91 -13.53
N LEU A 194 8.27 9.13 -12.78
CA LEU A 194 7.71 8.13 -11.88
C LEU A 194 6.88 7.12 -12.65
N ILE A 195 7.20 5.84 -12.46
CA ILE A 195 6.47 4.72 -13.05
C ILE A 195 5.81 3.95 -11.92
N GLY A 196 4.50 3.77 -12.04
CA GLY A 196 3.79 2.77 -11.26
C GLY A 196 3.69 1.45 -12.03
N LEU A 197 3.82 0.35 -11.29
CA LEU A 197 3.86 -1.01 -11.81
C LEU A 197 2.75 -1.84 -11.15
N LYS A 198 1.98 -2.57 -11.96
CA LYS A 198 0.98 -3.54 -11.53
C LYS A 198 1.14 -4.85 -12.29
N ALA A 199 0.61 -5.91 -11.70
CA ALA A 199 0.58 -7.24 -12.29
C ALA A 199 -0.86 -7.68 -12.50
N ARG A 200 -1.13 -8.23 -13.68
CA ARG A 200 -2.43 -8.78 -14.06
C ARG A 200 -2.24 -10.20 -14.56
N LEU A 201 -3.13 -11.09 -14.13
CA LEU A 201 -3.17 -12.49 -14.49
C LEU A 201 -3.91 -12.72 -15.83
N ASN A 202 -3.78 -13.91 -16.40
CA ASN A 202 -4.46 -14.36 -17.62
C ASN A 202 -5.99 -14.25 -17.55
N ASN A 203 -6.59 -14.51 -16.38
CA ASN A 203 -8.02 -14.37 -16.17
C ASN A 203 -8.49 -12.92 -16.01
N GLY A 204 -7.56 -11.96 -16.11
CA GLY A 204 -7.81 -10.54 -15.99
C GLY A 204 -7.76 -10.00 -14.55
N THR A 205 -7.59 -10.86 -13.54
CA THR A 205 -7.46 -10.46 -12.13
C THR A 205 -6.15 -9.70 -11.91
N TYR A 206 -6.23 -8.58 -11.22
CA TYR A 206 -5.07 -7.83 -10.77
C TYR A 206 -4.54 -8.42 -9.47
N LEU A 207 -3.23 -8.57 -9.37
CA LEU A 207 -2.57 -9.00 -8.13
C LEU A 207 -2.48 -7.83 -7.15
N ASP A 208 -2.54 -8.16 -5.86
CA ASP A 208 -2.57 -7.19 -4.78
C ASP A 208 -1.18 -6.66 -4.38
N TYR A 209 -0.19 -6.80 -5.27
CA TYR A 209 1.09 -6.11 -5.13
C TYR A 209 1.24 -5.02 -6.20
N ALA A 210 1.96 -3.97 -5.83
CA ALA A 210 2.34 -2.87 -6.71
C ALA A 210 3.80 -2.53 -6.45
N HIS A 211 4.42 -1.82 -7.40
CA HIS A 211 5.77 -1.31 -7.22
C HIS A 211 5.95 0.03 -7.91
N ALA A 212 6.84 0.86 -7.39
CA ALA A 212 7.20 2.14 -8.01
C ALA A 212 8.68 2.16 -8.35
N VAL A 213 8.98 2.61 -9.56
CA VAL A 213 10.34 2.81 -10.07
C VAL A 213 10.44 4.18 -10.73
N LEU A 214 11.66 4.65 -10.98
CA LEU A 214 11.87 5.79 -11.86
C LEU A 214 12.42 5.33 -13.20
N THR A 215 11.97 5.92 -14.30
CA THR A 215 12.76 5.91 -15.54
C THR A 215 13.60 7.18 -15.60
N TYR A 216 14.90 7.02 -15.84
CA TYR A 216 15.85 8.15 -15.89
C TYR A 216 16.52 8.31 -17.25
N GLY A 217 16.25 7.40 -18.18
CA GLY A 217 16.78 7.49 -19.53
C GLY A 217 16.06 6.57 -20.49
N TYR A 218 16.27 6.82 -21.77
CA TYR A 218 15.84 5.97 -22.86
C TYR A 218 17.04 5.75 -23.77
N TYR A 219 17.33 4.51 -24.14
CA TYR A 219 18.38 4.17 -25.10
C TYR A 219 17.88 3.04 -25.98
N ASN A 220 17.85 3.27 -27.29
CA ASN A 220 17.69 2.24 -28.32
C ASN A 220 16.51 1.28 -28.05
N GLY A 221 15.31 1.81 -27.87
CA GLY A 221 14.12 0.97 -27.66
C GLY A 221 13.96 0.47 -26.22
N SER A 222 14.60 1.09 -25.23
CA SER A 222 14.47 0.66 -23.84
C SER A 222 14.58 1.82 -22.85
N PHE A 223 13.66 1.85 -21.89
CA PHE A 223 13.72 2.74 -20.73
C PHE A 223 14.67 2.18 -19.67
N GLN A 224 15.52 3.02 -19.12
CA GLN A 224 16.44 2.68 -18.02
C GLN A 224 15.80 3.01 -16.69
N LEU A 225 15.85 2.05 -15.76
CA LEU A 225 15.13 2.13 -14.51
C LEU A 225 16.05 2.28 -13.30
N TYR A 226 15.64 3.15 -12.39
CA TYR A 226 16.04 3.08 -11.00
C TYR A 226 14.95 2.31 -10.24
N ASP A 227 15.32 1.12 -9.76
CA ASP A 227 14.47 0.28 -8.93
C ASP A 227 15.02 0.29 -7.50
N PRO A 228 14.26 0.78 -6.51
CA PRO A 228 14.76 0.85 -5.14
C PRO A 228 14.95 -0.53 -4.51
N ASN A 229 14.38 -1.62 -5.05
CA ASN A 229 14.69 -3.00 -4.61
C ASN A 229 16.17 -3.38 -4.88
N PHE A 230 16.81 -2.68 -5.82
CA PHE A 230 18.17 -2.97 -6.28
C PHE A 230 18.98 -1.67 -6.37
N PRO A 231 19.27 -1.06 -5.21
CA PRO A 231 20.01 0.19 -5.13
C PRO A 231 21.39 0.04 -5.75
N GLY A 232 21.89 1.12 -6.35
CA GLY A 232 23.24 1.15 -6.92
C GLY A 232 23.42 0.39 -8.23
N THR A 233 22.32 -0.04 -8.89
CA THR A 233 22.45 -0.79 -10.14
C THR A 233 23.12 0.07 -11.23
N ALA A 234 24.04 -0.55 -11.98
CA ALA A 234 24.79 0.10 -13.05
C ALA A 234 23.89 0.49 -14.24
N LEU A 235 24.31 1.52 -14.97
CA LEU A 235 23.67 1.93 -16.22
C LEU A 235 23.69 0.78 -17.24
N GLY A 236 22.55 0.54 -17.90
CA GLY A 236 22.43 -0.50 -18.93
C GLY A 236 22.25 -1.92 -18.41
N ASP A 237 22.09 -2.13 -17.09
CA ASP A 237 21.75 -3.45 -16.56
C ASP A 237 20.43 -3.96 -17.17
N ARG A 238 20.49 -5.13 -17.82
CA ARG A 238 19.35 -5.76 -18.48
C ARG A 238 18.20 -6.10 -17.52
N MET A 239 18.47 -6.22 -16.22
CA MET A 239 17.42 -6.39 -15.18
C MET A 239 16.70 -5.08 -14.86
N ARG A 240 17.26 -3.91 -15.21
CA ARG A 240 16.72 -2.57 -14.93
C ARG A 240 16.35 -1.82 -16.21
N ILE A 241 15.77 -2.54 -17.17
CA ILE A 241 15.21 -1.93 -18.37
C ILE A 241 13.81 -2.45 -18.67
N ILE A 242 12.98 -1.59 -19.23
CA ILE A 242 11.72 -1.96 -19.88
C ILE A 242 11.90 -1.69 -21.39
N PRO A 243 11.89 -2.73 -22.23
CA PRO A 243 11.92 -2.52 -23.67
C PRO A 243 10.58 -1.94 -24.17
N PHE A 244 10.69 -1.07 -25.16
CA PHE A 244 9.60 -0.29 -25.72
C PHE A 244 9.75 -0.22 -27.24
N ASP A 245 8.74 -0.73 -27.92
CA ASP A 245 8.56 -0.61 -29.35
C ASP A 245 7.50 0.46 -29.63
N TYR A 246 7.79 1.41 -30.50
CA TYR A 246 6.85 2.47 -30.81
C TYR A 246 5.54 1.98 -31.44
N ASN A 247 5.57 0.89 -32.22
CA ASN A 247 4.40 0.36 -32.93
C ASN A 247 3.54 -0.60 -32.09
N TYR A 248 4.08 -1.12 -30.99
CA TYR A 248 3.40 -2.14 -30.16
C TYR A 248 3.32 -1.77 -28.67
N GLY A 249 4.09 -0.78 -28.21
CA GLY A 249 4.21 -0.43 -26.80
C GLY A 249 5.27 -1.27 -26.09
N PHE A 250 4.95 -1.76 -24.89
CA PHE A 250 5.86 -2.58 -24.09
C PHE A 250 5.74 -4.04 -24.51
N ASN A 251 6.87 -4.75 -24.60
CA ASN A 251 6.92 -6.10 -25.17
C ASN A 251 7.44 -7.18 -24.21
N GLU A 252 7.84 -6.81 -22.99
CA GLU A 252 8.33 -7.75 -21.98
C GLU A 252 7.85 -7.36 -20.59
N THR A 253 7.58 -8.37 -19.76
CA THR A 253 7.34 -8.16 -18.34
C THR A 253 8.58 -7.60 -17.65
N TYR A 254 8.35 -6.78 -16.62
CA TYR A 254 9.41 -6.30 -15.74
C TYR A 254 9.50 -7.17 -14.49
N VAL A 255 10.72 -7.62 -14.17
CA VAL A 255 10.97 -8.44 -12.97
C VAL A 255 11.78 -7.65 -11.97
N SER A 256 11.14 -7.26 -10.87
CA SER A 256 11.82 -6.63 -9.74
C SER A 256 12.38 -7.72 -8.81
N GLY A 257 13.36 -8.46 -9.32
CA GLY A 257 13.95 -9.60 -8.64
C GLY A 257 15.46 -9.73 -8.87
N LYS A 258 16.10 -10.61 -8.10
CA LYS A 258 17.52 -10.96 -8.28
C LYS A 258 17.77 -11.68 -9.59
N THR A 259 16.75 -12.37 -10.11
CA THR A 259 16.81 -13.12 -11.37
C THR A 259 15.51 -12.91 -12.15
N ARG A 260 15.52 -13.27 -13.44
CA ARG A 260 14.31 -13.28 -14.29
C ARG A 260 13.25 -14.32 -13.86
N ALA A 261 13.62 -15.27 -13.00
CA ALA A 261 12.71 -16.27 -12.45
C ALA A 261 12.08 -15.85 -11.10
N SER A 262 12.34 -14.63 -10.61
CA SER A 262 11.77 -14.12 -9.37
C SER A 262 10.27 -13.83 -9.50
N ASN A 263 9.53 -13.97 -8.40
CA ASN A 263 8.06 -13.92 -8.38
C ASN A 263 7.46 -12.50 -8.50
N LEU A 264 8.26 -11.45 -8.31
CA LEU A 264 7.78 -10.06 -8.37
C LEU A 264 7.84 -9.53 -9.82
N VAL A 265 6.82 -9.91 -10.59
CA VAL A 265 6.70 -9.69 -12.04
C VAL A 265 5.57 -8.70 -12.32
N PHE A 266 5.77 -7.78 -13.26
CA PHE A 266 4.82 -6.73 -13.64
C PHE A 266 4.63 -6.67 -15.16
N ASN A 267 3.39 -6.46 -15.60
CA ASN A 267 3.02 -6.36 -17.02
C ASN A 267 2.13 -5.14 -17.33
N ILE A 268 1.79 -4.32 -16.32
CA ILE A 268 1.05 -3.07 -16.48
C ILE A 268 1.93 -1.92 -15.97
N PHE A 269 2.13 -0.91 -16.82
CA PHE A 269 2.98 0.24 -16.54
C PHE A 269 2.22 1.54 -16.83
N TYR A 270 2.33 2.54 -15.96
CA TYR A 270 1.66 3.83 -16.13
C TYR A 270 2.52 4.99 -15.63
N HIS A 271 2.23 6.20 -16.13
CA HIS A 271 2.92 7.43 -15.74
C HIS A 271 2.24 8.07 -14.54
N ALA A 272 2.77 7.83 -13.35
CA ALA A 272 2.24 8.40 -12.11
C ALA A 272 2.80 9.80 -11.86
N SER A 273 2.00 10.66 -11.23
CA SER A 273 2.40 12.03 -10.87
C SER A 273 3.10 12.08 -9.51
N SER A 274 4.21 12.82 -9.41
CA SER A 274 4.84 13.13 -8.11
C SER A 274 3.91 13.96 -7.20
N LYS A 275 3.00 14.75 -7.79
CA LYS A 275 2.02 15.62 -7.09
C LYS A 275 0.88 14.90 -6.40
N LEU A 276 0.82 13.58 -6.51
CA LEU A 276 -0.08 12.76 -5.70
C LEU A 276 0.47 12.57 -4.28
N SER A 277 1.79 12.75 -4.09
CA SER A 277 2.52 12.31 -2.90
C SER A 277 2.63 13.39 -1.85
N ALA A 278 3.35 14.46 -2.19
CA ALA A 278 3.74 15.48 -1.24
C ALA A 278 4.16 16.74 -2.02
N THR A 279 4.10 17.90 -1.38
CA THR A 279 4.68 19.13 -1.96
C THR A 279 6.19 19.17 -1.75
N PRO A 280 6.94 19.99 -2.51
CA PRO A 280 8.36 20.20 -2.25
C PRO A 280 8.66 20.62 -0.80
N ASP A 281 7.79 21.44 -0.19
CA ASP A 281 7.94 21.87 1.20
C ASP A 281 7.75 20.72 2.19
N ASN A 282 6.86 19.77 1.91
CA ASN A 282 6.70 18.58 2.76
C ASN A 282 7.98 17.76 2.79
N TYR A 283 8.60 17.52 1.62
CA TYR A 283 9.89 16.81 1.57
C TYR A 283 11.04 17.62 2.16
N LYS A 284 11.01 18.95 2.05
CA LYS A 284 11.99 19.82 2.72
C LYS A 284 11.93 19.64 4.23
N GLY A 285 10.74 19.58 4.82
CA GLY A 285 10.58 19.27 6.24
C GLY A 285 11.29 17.96 6.60
N LEU A 286 10.95 16.87 5.91
CA LEU A 286 11.56 15.56 6.11
C LEU A 286 13.09 15.60 6.00
N PHE A 287 13.61 16.31 5.00
CA PHE A 287 15.05 16.54 4.82
C PHE A 287 15.68 17.28 6.01
N ASP A 288 15.09 18.40 6.47
CA ASP A 288 15.62 19.19 7.58
C ASP A 288 15.68 18.36 8.87
N SER A 289 14.68 17.49 9.10
CA SER A 289 14.65 16.61 10.29
C SER A 289 15.67 15.48 10.21
N ALA A 290 15.88 14.93 9.01
CA ALA A 290 16.93 13.94 8.78
C ALA A 290 18.34 14.52 8.95
N GLN A 291 18.54 15.85 8.83
CA GLN A 291 19.87 16.46 9.06
C GLN A 291 20.30 16.44 10.54
N ILE A 292 19.36 16.19 11.46
CA ILE A 292 19.62 16.12 12.90
C ILE A 292 19.33 14.72 13.44
N ASP A 293 19.38 13.70 12.58
CA ASP A 293 19.12 12.29 12.90
C ASP A 293 17.78 12.07 13.61
N PHE A 294 16.82 12.96 13.30
CA PHE A 294 15.52 13.05 13.98
C PHE A 294 15.59 13.23 15.52
N GLN A 295 16.72 13.73 16.06
CA GLN A 295 16.94 13.96 17.50
C GLN A 295 16.36 15.29 18.02
N GLY A 296 16.02 15.36 19.33
CA GLY A 296 15.66 16.60 20.04
C GLY A 296 14.20 16.69 20.51
N SER A 297 13.72 17.90 20.87
CA SER A 297 12.29 18.22 21.02
C SER A 297 11.63 18.21 19.65
N SER A 298 11.59 17.02 19.06
CA SER A 298 11.01 16.75 17.77
C SER A 298 9.55 17.16 17.81
N THR A 299 9.05 17.77 16.74
CA THR A 299 7.60 17.97 16.57
C THR A 299 6.84 16.64 16.61
N PHE A 300 7.55 15.52 16.52
CA PHE A 300 7.04 14.17 16.50
C PHE A 300 7.16 13.49 17.86
N PRO A 301 6.14 12.71 18.26
CA PRO A 301 6.25 11.82 19.40
C PRO A 301 7.19 10.63 19.12
N THR A 302 7.76 10.07 20.19
CA THR A 302 8.54 8.83 20.21
C THR A 302 7.65 7.68 20.64
N ILE A 303 7.74 6.55 19.94
CA ILE A 303 7.00 5.32 20.26
C ILE A 303 8.01 4.28 20.77
N THR A 304 7.65 3.58 21.84
CA THR A 304 8.45 2.47 22.39
C THR A 304 7.52 1.33 22.74
N LEU A 305 7.81 0.12 22.24
CA LEU A 305 7.08 -1.07 22.62
C LEU A 305 7.42 -1.46 24.06
N THR A 306 6.41 -1.92 24.78
CA THR A 306 6.53 -2.43 26.15
C THR A 306 6.23 -3.92 26.17
N ASP A 307 6.97 -4.64 27.00
CA ASP A 307 6.85 -6.07 27.25
C ASP A 307 6.98 -6.37 28.75
N GLU A 308 7.00 -7.65 29.12
CA GLU A 308 7.05 -8.07 30.52
C GLU A 308 8.31 -7.60 31.28
N THR A 309 9.33 -7.14 30.55
CA THR A 309 10.62 -6.68 31.09
C THR A 309 10.76 -5.16 31.14
N THR A 310 9.82 -4.40 30.53
CA THR A 310 9.91 -2.94 30.45
C THR A 310 9.24 -2.23 31.64
N THR A 311 9.47 -0.92 31.74
CA THR A 311 8.72 -0.04 32.66
C THR A 311 8.19 1.16 31.87
N PRO A 312 6.87 1.33 31.71
CA PRO A 312 5.80 0.49 32.26
C PRO A 312 5.81 -0.93 31.70
N ASN A 313 5.22 -1.86 32.45
CA ASN A 313 5.09 -3.26 32.05
C ASN A 313 4.13 -3.35 30.85
N GLY A 314 4.50 -4.12 29.83
CA GLY A 314 3.70 -4.34 28.64
C GLY A 314 3.47 -5.83 28.35
N THR A 315 2.90 -6.08 27.19
CA THR A 315 2.44 -7.41 26.76
C THR A 315 2.88 -7.76 25.35
N THR A 316 3.61 -6.87 24.68
CA THR A 316 4.24 -7.18 23.39
C THR A 316 5.17 -8.39 23.57
N PRO A 317 5.19 -9.38 22.65
CA PRO A 317 6.07 -10.53 22.76
C PRO A 317 7.54 -10.12 22.87
N ILE A 318 8.34 -10.92 23.58
CA ILE A 318 9.78 -10.74 23.67
C ILE A 318 10.50 -11.55 22.58
N ASP A 319 11.74 -11.17 22.28
CA ASP A 319 12.64 -12.03 21.51
C ASP A 319 13.08 -13.20 22.42
N THR A 320 12.62 -14.41 22.09
CA THR A 320 12.85 -15.59 22.95
C THR A 320 14.13 -16.35 22.59
N ASN A 321 14.72 -16.05 21.43
CA ASN A 321 15.83 -16.81 20.86
C ASN A 321 17.07 -15.94 20.56
N ASN A 322 17.01 -14.64 20.85
CA ASN A 322 18.04 -13.62 20.65
C ASN A 322 18.46 -13.45 19.18
N ASP A 323 17.56 -13.64 18.22
CA ASP A 323 17.81 -13.34 16.81
C ASP A 323 17.46 -11.89 16.41
N GLY A 324 17.01 -11.09 17.37
CA GLY A 324 16.59 -9.71 17.18
C GLY A 324 15.13 -9.56 16.72
N ILE A 325 14.32 -10.62 16.76
CA ILE A 325 12.90 -10.61 16.39
C ILE A 325 12.06 -11.13 17.56
N ARG A 326 10.95 -10.46 17.84
CA ARG A 326 10.02 -10.90 18.89
C ARG A 326 9.29 -12.17 18.46
N ASP A 327 9.09 -13.14 19.35
CA ASP A 327 8.52 -14.45 19.00
C ASP A 327 7.19 -14.73 19.70
N THR A 328 6.27 -15.37 18.97
CA THR A 328 5.07 -15.98 19.55
C THR A 328 4.67 -17.25 18.79
N ASN A 329 4.00 -18.16 19.48
CA ASN A 329 3.40 -19.37 18.91
C ASN A 329 1.88 -19.26 18.77
N ASN A 330 1.30 -18.12 19.16
CA ASN A 330 -0.13 -17.86 19.04
C ASN A 330 -0.43 -17.13 17.72
N SER A 331 -1.55 -17.45 17.09
CA SER A 331 -2.06 -16.77 15.88
C SER A 331 -2.55 -15.34 16.14
N LYS A 332 -2.31 -14.82 17.34
CA LYS A 332 -2.64 -13.46 17.77
C LYS A 332 -1.73 -13.03 18.92
N THR A 333 -1.64 -11.73 19.16
CA THR A 333 -0.90 -11.16 20.29
C THR A 333 -1.47 -9.82 20.72
N VAL A 334 -1.10 -9.36 21.91
CA VAL A 334 -1.28 -7.95 22.29
C VAL A 334 -0.01 -7.18 21.91
N ILE A 335 -0.18 -6.01 21.31
CA ILE A 335 0.87 -5.02 21.07
C ILE A 335 0.62 -3.86 22.02
N SER A 336 1.59 -3.57 22.87
CA SER A 336 1.51 -2.47 23.84
C SER A 336 2.76 -1.60 23.80
N GLY A 337 2.62 -0.34 24.18
CA GLY A 337 3.76 0.57 24.23
C GLY A 337 3.45 1.92 24.84
N THR A 338 4.47 2.78 24.82
CA THR A 338 4.37 4.18 25.23
C THR A 338 4.58 5.13 24.06
N ILE A 339 3.88 6.25 24.08
CA ILE A 339 4.02 7.39 23.19
C ILE A 339 4.36 8.61 24.05
N THR A 340 5.54 9.20 23.82
CA THR A 340 6.06 10.33 24.62
C THR A 340 6.57 11.45 23.71
N GLY A 341 6.59 12.69 24.20
CA GLY A 341 7.01 13.85 23.39
C GLY A 341 5.96 14.27 22.36
N GLY A 342 6.40 14.97 21.30
CA GLY A 342 5.50 15.59 20.31
C GLY A 342 5.02 16.99 20.70
N ARG A 343 4.43 17.70 19.73
CA ARG A 343 3.90 19.06 19.93
C ARG A 343 2.57 19.07 20.69
N ASP A 344 1.71 18.12 20.38
CA ASP A 344 0.35 18.00 20.88
C ASP A 344 0.15 16.65 21.57
N THR A 345 -0.87 16.55 22.42
CA THR A 345 -1.21 15.27 23.09
C THR A 345 -1.82 14.31 22.08
N ILE A 346 -1.25 13.11 21.98
CA ILE A 346 -1.76 12.02 21.15
C ILE A 346 -2.77 11.22 21.97
N ASN A 347 -4.03 11.15 21.52
CA ASN A 347 -5.11 10.46 22.22
C ASN A 347 -5.47 9.09 21.62
N SER A 348 -4.96 8.79 20.43
CA SER A 348 -5.09 7.50 19.76
C SER A 348 -3.85 7.22 18.91
N THR A 349 -3.63 5.95 18.58
CA THR A 349 -2.54 5.51 17.72
C THR A 349 -3.04 4.50 16.71
N LEU A 350 -2.44 4.52 15.52
CA LEU A 350 -2.69 3.52 14.51
C LEU A 350 -1.63 2.43 14.61
N VAL A 351 -2.06 1.19 14.83
CA VAL A 351 -1.20 0.00 14.82
C VAL A 351 -1.51 -0.78 13.54
N PHE A 352 -0.49 -1.12 12.78
CA PHE A 352 -0.63 -1.88 11.55
C PHE A 352 0.06 -3.23 11.70
N VAL A 353 -0.68 -4.29 11.43
CA VAL A 353 -0.19 -5.66 11.39
C VAL A 353 -0.68 -6.30 10.10
N ASP A 354 0.22 -6.84 9.32
CA ASP A 354 0.05 -7.30 7.94
C ASP A 354 -0.83 -6.38 7.07
N ASN A 355 -0.52 -5.08 7.04
CA ASN A 355 -1.27 -3.99 6.36
C ASN A 355 -2.68 -3.72 6.90
N LYS A 356 -3.16 -4.50 7.87
CA LYS A 356 -4.45 -4.26 8.52
C LYS A 356 -4.29 -3.15 9.55
N LYS A 357 -5.15 -2.15 9.46
CA LYS A 357 -5.19 -1.00 10.37
C LYS A 357 -5.98 -1.38 11.62
N TYR A 358 -5.37 -1.12 12.77
CA TYR A 358 -5.98 -1.18 14.09
C TYR A 358 -5.84 0.19 14.75
N VAL A 359 -6.82 0.57 15.58
CA VAL A 359 -6.79 1.84 16.32
C VAL A 359 -6.80 1.51 17.80
N SER A 360 -5.84 2.07 18.54
CA SER A 360 -5.76 1.91 19.99
C SER A 360 -5.85 3.28 20.67
N PRO A 361 -6.65 3.44 21.75
CA PRO A 361 -6.63 4.65 22.54
C PRO A 361 -5.28 4.81 23.24
N VAL A 362 -4.81 6.06 23.35
CA VAL A 362 -3.58 6.41 24.06
C VAL A 362 -3.97 7.10 25.36
N VAL A 363 -3.84 6.37 26.48
CA VAL A 363 -4.23 6.86 27.80
C VAL A 363 -2.98 7.09 28.63
N ARG A 364 -2.76 8.35 29.04
CA ARG A 364 -1.55 8.78 29.78
C ARG A 364 -0.24 8.41 29.06
N GLY A 365 -0.27 8.40 27.73
CA GLY A 365 0.89 8.05 26.90
C GLY A 365 1.10 6.55 26.73
N GLU A 366 0.19 5.68 27.18
CA GLU A 366 0.26 4.22 26.99
C GLU A 366 -0.83 3.76 26.02
N PHE A 367 -0.53 2.74 25.19
CA PHE A 367 -1.49 2.09 24.29
C PHE A 367 -1.37 0.56 24.39
N SER A 368 -2.45 -0.13 24.04
CA SER A 368 -2.52 -1.60 24.03
C SER A 368 -3.62 -2.08 23.08
N ILE A 369 -3.33 -3.06 22.23
CA ILE A 369 -4.31 -3.63 21.31
C ILE A 369 -4.02 -5.09 20.96
N GLU A 370 -5.04 -5.95 20.99
CA GLU A 370 -4.95 -7.32 20.48
C GLU A 370 -5.08 -7.33 18.96
N VAL A 371 -4.19 -8.06 18.30
CA VAL A 371 -4.09 -8.14 16.84
C VAL A 371 -3.88 -9.60 16.42
N PRO A 372 -4.52 -10.05 15.32
CA PRO A 372 -4.21 -11.34 14.70
C PRO A 372 -2.83 -11.29 14.02
N LEU A 373 -2.20 -12.45 13.93
CA LEU A 373 -0.91 -12.68 13.28
C LEU A 373 -1.04 -13.80 12.24
N LEU A 374 -0.42 -13.63 11.07
CA LEU A 374 -0.20 -14.70 10.11
C LEU A 374 1.04 -15.50 10.48
N SER A 375 1.15 -16.75 10.01
CA SER A 375 2.38 -17.54 10.17
C SER A 375 3.57 -16.83 9.52
N GLY A 376 4.72 -16.84 10.19
CA GLY A 376 5.96 -16.22 9.75
C GLY A 376 6.22 -14.86 10.41
N ASP A 377 7.07 -14.06 9.77
CA ASP A 377 7.41 -12.72 10.26
C ASP A 377 6.25 -11.76 9.94
N ASN A 378 5.49 -11.38 10.97
CA ASN A 378 4.55 -10.27 10.90
C ASN A 378 5.35 -9.01 11.20
N ASP A 379 5.13 -7.96 10.42
CA ASP A 379 5.78 -6.69 10.68
C ASP A 379 4.74 -5.75 11.31
N VAL A 380 5.20 -4.99 12.27
CA VAL A 380 4.36 -4.21 13.16
C VAL A 380 4.78 -2.79 12.97
N VAL A 381 3.82 -1.93 12.66
CA VAL A 381 4.16 -0.52 12.52
C VAL A 381 3.13 0.35 13.21
N ILE A 382 3.63 1.27 14.01
CA ILE A 382 2.83 2.09 14.90
C ILE A 382 3.04 3.54 14.52
N LEU A 383 1.92 4.26 14.36
CA LEU A 383 1.88 5.68 14.09
C LEU A 383 1.23 6.39 15.27
N ALA A 384 1.96 7.33 15.86
CA ALA A 384 1.45 8.20 16.90
C ALA A 384 0.74 9.40 16.24
N THR A 385 -0.51 9.17 15.85
CA THR A 385 -1.40 10.11 15.14
C THR A 385 -2.85 9.70 15.35
N ASP A 386 -3.76 10.66 15.27
CA ASP A 386 -5.17 10.50 15.65
C ASP A 386 -6.12 10.04 14.52
N GLU A 387 -5.83 10.33 13.26
CA GLU A 387 -6.49 9.74 12.07
C GLU A 387 -5.89 10.29 10.75
N ASP A 388 -5.39 11.53 10.78
CA ASP A 388 -4.82 12.20 9.62
C ASP A 388 -3.31 11.92 9.49
N THR A 389 -2.95 11.06 8.54
CA THR A 389 -1.54 10.74 8.22
C THR A 389 -0.75 11.92 7.63
N PHE A 390 -1.39 13.06 7.33
CA PHE A 390 -0.80 14.21 6.66
C PHE A 390 -0.65 15.48 7.51
N SER A 391 -1.37 15.64 8.63
CA SER A 391 -1.25 16.84 9.46
C SER A 391 -0.32 16.61 10.64
N ASN A 392 0.93 17.01 10.44
CA ASN A 392 1.96 17.16 11.47
C ASN A 392 2.48 15.88 12.15
N TRP A 393 3.14 15.06 11.33
CA TRP A 393 4.36 14.35 11.74
C TRP A 393 4.15 13.31 12.86
N ALA A 394 3.53 12.18 12.47
CA ALA A 394 3.35 11.02 13.31
C ALA A 394 4.69 10.44 13.81
N GLY A 395 4.78 10.15 15.11
CA GLY A 395 5.81 9.25 15.61
C GLY A 395 5.74 7.93 14.83
N PHE A 396 6.88 7.34 14.52
CA PHE A 396 6.97 6.12 13.73
C PHE A 396 7.81 5.11 14.48
N LEU A 397 7.26 3.92 14.67
CA LEU A 397 8.02 2.75 15.10
C LEU A 397 7.64 1.60 14.19
N ARG A 398 8.66 0.87 13.75
CA ARG A 398 8.51 -0.37 13.02
C ARG A 398 9.27 -1.46 13.76
N ASP A 399 8.62 -2.59 13.96
CA ASP A 399 9.18 -3.78 14.60
C ASP A 399 8.69 -5.04 13.84
N LYS A 400 9.12 -6.22 14.27
CA LYS A 400 8.66 -7.51 13.77
C LYS A 400 8.28 -8.46 14.91
N ILE A 401 7.23 -9.22 14.67
CA ILE A 401 6.80 -10.33 15.52
C ILE A 401 6.73 -11.59 14.65
N ARG A 402 7.62 -12.55 14.90
CA ARG A 402 7.54 -13.87 14.29
C ARG A 402 6.46 -14.69 14.98
N CYS A 403 5.51 -15.15 14.19
CA CYS A 403 4.47 -16.09 14.59
C CYS A 403 4.80 -17.47 14.04
N THR A 404 4.78 -18.49 14.90
CA THR A 404 4.98 -19.90 14.52
C THR A 404 3.69 -20.71 14.50
N ALA A 405 2.54 -20.05 14.65
CA ALA A 405 1.23 -20.68 14.44
C ALA A 405 1.08 -21.14 12.98
N SER A 406 0.14 -22.06 12.72
CA SER A 406 -0.11 -22.58 11.38
C SER A 406 -0.42 -21.46 10.36
N PRO A 407 -0.04 -21.61 9.07
CA PRO A 407 -0.46 -20.67 8.03
C PRO A 407 -1.98 -20.62 7.88
N ALA A 408 -2.54 -19.42 7.86
CA ALA A 408 -3.98 -19.21 7.67
C ALA A 408 -4.35 -19.37 6.19
N ALA A 409 -5.29 -20.23 5.82
CA ALA A 409 -5.81 -20.37 4.46
C ALA A 409 -6.96 -19.41 4.14
N LEU A 410 -7.72 -19.02 5.17
CA LEU A 410 -8.85 -18.11 5.09
C LEU A 410 -8.93 -17.33 6.40
N THR A 411 -9.08 -16.02 6.28
CA THR A 411 -9.36 -15.12 7.39
C THR A 411 -10.52 -14.20 7.04
N ILE A 412 -11.33 -13.87 8.03
CA ILE A 412 -12.34 -12.82 7.96
C ILE A 412 -12.13 -11.93 9.18
N THR A 413 -11.76 -10.67 8.95
CA THR A 413 -11.50 -9.68 10.01
C THR A 413 -12.57 -8.59 9.95
N LEU A 414 -13.18 -8.31 11.10
CA LEU A 414 -14.05 -7.16 11.34
C LEU A 414 -13.30 -6.14 12.20
N THR A 415 -13.30 -4.87 11.78
CA THR A 415 -12.79 -3.73 12.58
C THR A 415 -13.81 -2.59 12.57
N TRP A 416 -13.82 -1.77 13.62
CA TRP A 416 -14.65 -0.56 13.71
C TRP A 416 -13.95 0.53 14.50
N GLU A 417 -14.38 1.78 14.31
CA GLU A 417 -13.62 2.96 14.73
C GLU A 417 -14.24 3.69 15.93
N GLN A 418 -15.34 3.19 16.48
CA GLN A 418 -16.07 3.83 17.57
C GLN A 418 -15.83 3.14 18.91
N GLY A 419 -15.00 3.79 19.74
CA GLY A 419 -14.15 3.19 20.77
C GLY A 419 -14.74 2.62 22.04
N GLU A 420 -16.02 2.25 22.08
CA GLU A 420 -16.61 1.56 23.24
C GLU A 420 -17.59 0.45 22.85
N SER A 421 -18.15 0.45 21.64
CA SER A 421 -19.23 -0.46 21.23
C SER A 421 -18.82 -1.91 21.02
N ASP A 422 -19.83 -2.78 21.07
CA ASP A 422 -19.76 -4.23 20.88
C ASP A 422 -20.38 -4.59 19.51
N VAL A 423 -19.57 -5.12 18.60
CA VAL A 423 -19.92 -5.35 17.20
C VAL A 423 -19.48 -6.74 16.77
N ASP A 424 -20.45 -7.63 16.56
CA ASP A 424 -20.19 -9.05 16.29
C ASP A 424 -19.97 -9.33 14.80
N LEU A 425 -18.98 -10.19 14.52
CA LEU A 425 -18.75 -10.90 13.27
C LEU A 425 -19.56 -12.20 13.27
N HIS A 426 -20.38 -12.37 12.24
CA HIS A 426 -21.10 -13.60 11.98
C HIS A 426 -20.72 -14.21 10.65
N VAL A 427 -20.36 -15.49 10.65
CA VAL A 427 -19.98 -16.26 9.45
C VAL A 427 -20.86 -17.50 9.36
N LEU A 428 -21.59 -17.65 8.26
CA LEU A 428 -22.26 -18.91 7.91
C LEU A 428 -21.38 -19.66 6.90
N GLU A 429 -20.92 -20.83 7.30
CA GLU A 429 -20.06 -21.68 6.50
C GLU A 429 -20.82 -22.35 5.35
N PRO A 430 -20.13 -22.75 4.26
CA PRO A 430 -20.78 -23.37 3.11
C PRO A 430 -21.42 -24.73 3.40
N GLY A 431 -22.39 -25.10 2.56
CA GLY A 431 -22.99 -26.43 2.52
C GLY A 431 -24.20 -26.60 3.44
N SER A 432 -24.92 -27.72 3.27
CA SER A 432 -26.15 -27.99 4.04
C SER A 432 -25.92 -28.22 5.54
N ASN A 433 -24.67 -28.48 5.92
CA ASN A 433 -24.23 -28.67 7.31
C ASN A 433 -23.36 -27.50 7.79
N GLY A 434 -23.38 -26.37 7.07
CA GLY A 434 -22.61 -25.18 7.42
C GLY A 434 -22.96 -24.67 8.82
N ARG A 435 -21.94 -24.30 9.59
CA ARG A 435 -22.12 -23.75 10.94
C ARG A 435 -22.30 -22.25 10.85
N HIS A 436 -23.13 -21.70 11.74
CA HIS A 436 -23.19 -20.26 12.01
C HIS A 436 -22.22 -19.94 13.15
N ILE A 437 -21.09 -19.34 12.81
CA ILE A 437 -19.99 -18.98 13.71
C ILE A 437 -20.16 -17.55 14.18
N TYR A 438 -20.11 -17.34 15.50
CA TYR A 438 -20.28 -16.06 16.19
C TYR A 438 -19.92 -16.21 17.68
N TYR A 439 -20.02 -15.13 18.47
CA TYR A 439 -19.72 -15.08 19.91
C TYR A 439 -20.11 -16.33 20.73
N LEU A 440 -21.36 -16.81 20.64
CA LEU A 440 -21.82 -17.99 21.42
C LEU A 440 -21.48 -19.34 20.77
N ASN A 441 -21.16 -19.36 19.48
CA ASN A 441 -20.75 -20.55 18.75
C ASN A 441 -19.45 -20.27 17.99
N LYS A 442 -18.34 -20.21 18.73
CA LYS A 442 -17.03 -19.86 18.17
C LYS A 442 -16.46 -20.93 17.25
N GLY A 443 -17.00 -22.15 17.28
CA GLY A 443 -16.56 -23.25 16.41
C GLY A 443 -15.23 -23.90 16.81
N GLU A 444 -14.75 -23.65 18.05
CA GLU A 444 -13.46 -24.10 18.60
C GLU A 444 -13.24 -25.62 18.44
N ASN A 445 -12.53 -25.99 17.39
CA ASN A 445 -12.02 -27.33 17.10
C ASN A 445 -10.89 -27.20 16.08
N GLU A 446 -9.72 -27.79 16.35
CA GLU A 446 -8.52 -27.69 15.51
C GLU A 446 -8.74 -28.11 14.04
N LEU A 447 -9.74 -28.95 13.76
CA LEU A 447 -10.06 -29.42 12.42
C LEU A 447 -10.90 -28.43 11.60
N TYR A 448 -11.64 -27.54 12.25
CA TYR A 448 -12.60 -26.65 11.60
C TYR A 448 -12.19 -25.19 11.78
N PRO A 449 -12.60 -24.28 10.87
CA PRO A 449 -12.46 -22.85 11.11
C PRO A 449 -13.15 -22.39 12.39
N TYR A 450 -12.71 -21.29 12.99
CA TYR A 450 -13.28 -20.79 14.24
C TYR A 450 -13.09 -19.27 14.42
N LEU A 451 -13.82 -18.69 15.37
CA LEU A 451 -13.66 -17.30 15.80
C LEU A 451 -12.54 -17.22 16.85
N ASP A 452 -11.37 -16.72 16.47
CA ASP A 452 -10.15 -16.71 17.31
C ASP A 452 -9.94 -15.37 18.05
N VAL A 453 -10.46 -14.26 17.52
CA VAL A 453 -10.56 -12.97 18.21
C VAL A 453 -12.00 -12.54 18.28
N ASP A 454 -12.43 -12.19 19.49
CA ASP A 454 -13.80 -11.86 19.85
C ASP A 454 -13.75 -10.69 20.82
N ASN A 455 -13.72 -9.47 20.27
CA ASN A 455 -13.59 -8.27 21.06
C ASN A 455 -14.97 -7.68 21.42
N ILE A 456 -15.35 -7.87 22.68
CA ILE A 456 -16.63 -7.43 23.24
C ILE A 456 -16.64 -5.95 23.70
N PHE A 457 -15.53 -5.21 23.55
CA PHE A 457 -15.39 -3.82 23.99
C PHE A 457 -14.25 -3.05 23.27
N GLY A 458 -14.57 -1.91 22.67
CA GLY A 458 -13.56 -0.97 22.14
C GLY A 458 -13.56 -0.86 20.62
N TYR A 459 -12.38 -0.92 19.99
CA TYR A 459 -12.16 -0.69 18.54
C TYR A 459 -12.06 -1.99 17.69
N GLY A 460 -12.58 -3.11 18.21
CA GLY A 460 -12.33 -4.43 17.62
C GLY A 460 -10.87 -4.90 17.79
N PRO A 461 -10.38 -5.87 16.99
CA PRO A 461 -11.08 -6.56 15.92
C PRO A 461 -11.92 -7.75 16.41
N GLU A 462 -12.76 -8.28 15.51
CA GLU A 462 -13.15 -9.70 15.55
C GLU A 462 -12.52 -10.45 14.38
N HIS A 463 -12.22 -11.73 14.57
CA HIS A 463 -11.46 -12.51 13.60
C HIS A 463 -11.94 -13.96 13.54
N TYR A 464 -12.21 -14.41 12.31
CA TYR A 464 -12.47 -15.80 11.96
C TYR A 464 -11.28 -16.34 11.17
N TYR A 465 -10.84 -17.54 11.53
CA TYR A 465 -9.56 -18.10 11.10
C TYR A 465 -9.71 -19.56 10.67
N ALA A 466 -9.03 -19.92 9.59
CA ALA A 466 -8.88 -21.29 9.09
C ALA A 466 -7.46 -21.52 8.57
N THR A 467 -6.95 -22.74 8.70
CA THR A 467 -5.65 -23.18 8.16
C THR A 467 -5.81 -23.93 6.84
N ASP A 468 -4.71 -24.21 6.13
CA ASP A 468 -4.72 -25.00 4.88
C ASP A 468 -5.32 -26.41 5.07
N ASP A 469 -5.20 -26.97 6.27
CA ASP A 469 -5.70 -28.30 6.64
C ASP A 469 -7.13 -28.26 7.20
N SER A 470 -7.69 -27.07 7.44
CA SER A 470 -9.04 -26.94 7.94
C SER A 470 -10.06 -27.42 6.90
N ILE A 471 -11.14 -28.05 7.38
CA ILE A 471 -12.27 -28.45 6.54
C ILE A 471 -13.55 -27.79 7.04
N ILE A 472 -14.59 -27.74 6.22
CA ILE A 472 -15.94 -27.39 6.69
C ILE A 472 -16.77 -28.69 6.90
N PRO A 473 -17.76 -28.71 7.81
CA PRO A 473 -18.56 -29.90 8.04
C PRO A 473 -19.23 -30.44 6.78
N GLY A 474 -18.99 -31.72 6.48
CA GLY A 474 -19.49 -32.37 5.27
C GLY A 474 -18.66 -32.14 4.00
N SER A 475 -17.49 -31.49 4.12
CA SER A 475 -16.51 -31.31 3.04
C SER A 475 -15.15 -31.91 3.40
N THR A 476 -14.22 -31.89 2.45
CA THR A 476 -12.80 -32.26 2.60
C THR A 476 -11.86 -31.07 2.37
N ASN A 477 -12.43 -29.87 2.22
CA ASN A 477 -11.73 -28.62 1.89
C ASN A 477 -12.54 -27.42 2.42
N LEU A 478 -12.01 -26.21 2.25
CA LEU A 478 -12.64 -24.94 2.62
C LEU A 478 -13.53 -24.34 1.52
N TYR A 479 -13.66 -24.98 0.35
CA TYR A 479 -14.33 -24.37 -0.80
C TYR A 479 -15.85 -24.31 -0.64
N GLY A 480 -16.44 -23.23 -1.16
CA GLY A 480 -17.88 -22.99 -1.17
C GLY A 480 -18.23 -21.52 -1.00
N THR A 481 -19.51 -21.24 -0.82
CA THR A 481 -20.04 -19.89 -0.60
C THR A 481 -20.20 -19.64 0.90
N TYR A 482 -19.38 -18.75 1.44
CA TYR A 482 -19.52 -18.23 2.80
C TYR A 482 -20.51 -17.07 2.80
N GLN A 483 -21.30 -16.93 3.85
CA GLN A 483 -22.14 -15.75 4.05
C GLN A 483 -21.70 -15.03 5.32
N ILE A 484 -21.50 -13.71 5.22
CA ILE A 484 -20.90 -12.90 6.28
C ILE A 484 -21.85 -11.76 6.63
N ARG A 485 -22.01 -11.49 7.92
CA ARG A 485 -22.78 -10.34 8.45
C ARG A 485 -22.07 -9.71 9.64
N VAL A 486 -22.42 -8.45 9.88
CA VAL A 486 -22.04 -7.67 11.06
C VAL A 486 -23.29 -7.38 11.87
N HIS A 487 -23.22 -7.51 13.19
CA HIS A 487 -24.31 -7.22 14.10
C HIS A 487 -23.87 -6.18 15.13
N TYR A 488 -24.62 -5.07 15.25
CA TYR A 488 -24.39 -4.09 16.29
C TYR A 488 -25.07 -4.56 17.57
N TYR A 489 -24.33 -5.25 18.42
CA TYR A 489 -24.89 -5.90 19.61
C TYR A 489 -25.21 -4.89 20.71
N ARG A 490 -24.25 -4.06 21.08
CA ARG A 490 -24.40 -3.12 22.20
C ARG A 490 -23.70 -1.80 21.93
N ASP A 491 -24.44 -0.72 22.09
CA ASP A 491 -23.85 0.61 22.23
C ASP A 491 -23.39 0.82 23.66
N SER A 492 -22.14 1.22 23.78
CA SER A 492 -21.41 1.30 25.02
C SER A 492 -20.84 2.70 25.29
N SER A 493 -21.17 3.69 24.46
CA SER A 493 -20.86 5.12 24.65
C SER A 493 -21.43 5.75 25.94
N LYS A 494 -21.97 4.94 26.84
CA LYS A 494 -22.83 5.33 27.96
C LYS A 494 -22.20 4.96 29.29
N PHE A 495 -21.29 5.80 29.79
CA PHE A 495 -20.97 5.84 31.22
C PHE A 495 -21.87 6.82 32.02
N ASP A 496 -22.70 7.62 31.35
CA ASP A 496 -23.61 8.58 31.98
C ASP A 496 -25.05 8.46 31.43
N TRP A 497 -26.02 8.66 32.32
CA TRP A 497 -27.46 8.42 32.13
C TRP A 497 -28.14 9.52 31.30
N SER A 498 -27.55 9.98 30.19
CA SER A 498 -28.18 10.95 29.27
C SER A 498 -28.98 10.28 28.14
N SER A 499 -29.98 11.01 27.65
CA SER A 499 -30.95 10.62 26.61
C SER A 499 -30.39 10.63 25.18
N ASP A 500 -29.09 10.43 25.00
CA ASP A 500 -28.46 10.58 23.68
C ASP A 500 -28.75 9.38 22.75
N PRO A 501 -28.98 9.64 21.46
CA PRO A 501 -29.23 8.61 20.46
C PRO A 501 -28.01 7.68 20.34
N PRO A 502 -28.22 6.40 19.99
CA PRO A 502 -27.10 5.47 19.81
C PRO A 502 -26.08 5.99 18.80
N GLN A 503 -24.80 5.72 19.04
CA GLN A 503 -23.75 6.12 18.10
C GLN A 503 -23.82 5.32 16.80
N GLU A 504 -23.50 5.98 15.68
CA GLU A 504 -23.32 5.31 14.40
C GLU A 504 -21.97 4.59 14.37
N ILE A 505 -21.99 3.30 14.06
CA ILE A 505 -20.82 2.45 13.92
C ILE A 505 -20.46 2.34 12.45
N VAL A 506 -19.28 2.84 12.11
CA VAL A 506 -18.63 2.57 10.83
C VAL A 506 -17.81 1.30 11.00
N TRP A 507 -18.13 0.27 10.21
CA TRP A 507 -17.46 -1.01 10.27
C TRP A 507 -16.81 -1.35 8.93
N HIS A 508 -15.76 -2.15 9.03
CA HIS A 508 -14.95 -2.62 7.91
C HIS A 508 -14.76 -4.14 8.02
N LEU A 509 -15.19 -4.86 6.99
CA LEU A 509 -14.93 -6.29 6.82
C LEU A 509 -13.82 -6.50 5.80
N ASN A 510 -12.91 -7.41 6.11
CA ASN A 510 -11.86 -7.88 5.22
C ASN A 510 -11.87 -9.41 5.17
N VAL A 511 -11.87 -9.98 3.98
CA VAL A 511 -11.80 -11.43 3.73
C VAL A 511 -10.56 -11.69 2.91
N LYS A 512 -9.66 -12.54 3.41
CA LYS A 512 -8.44 -12.93 2.73
C LYS A 512 -8.33 -14.44 2.68
N TYR A 513 -8.12 -15.01 1.49
CA TYR A 513 -7.99 -16.46 1.32
C TYR A 513 -6.93 -16.85 0.28
N LEU A 514 -6.34 -18.04 0.47
CA LEU A 514 -5.34 -18.62 -0.43
C LEU A 514 -6.03 -19.18 -1.67
N ALA A 515 -6.08 -18.40 -2.74
CA ALA A 515 -6.72 -18.84 -3.97
C ALA A 515 -5.94 -19.97 -4.65
N TYR A 516 -4.61 -19.85 -4.74
CA TYR A 516 -3.76 -20.86 -5.38
C TYR A 516 -2.34 -20.83 -4.81
N LYS A 517 -1.69 -21.99 -4.74
CA LYS A 517 -0.26 -22.12 -4.43
C LYS A 517 0.41 -22.91 -5.55
N ASN A 518 1.35 -22.27 -6.24
CA ASN A 518 2.13 -22.92 -7.28
C ASN A 518 3.12 -23.89 -6.63
N SER A 519 2.93 -25.19 -6.87
CA SER A 519 3.75 -26.25 -6.28
C SER A 519 5.20 -26.29 -6.77
N GLN A 520 5.51 -25.66 -7.91
CA GLN A 520 6.86 -25.63 -8.47
C GLN A 520 7.68 -24.45 -7.94
N THR A 521 7.05 -23.27 -7.83
CA THR A 521 7.74 -22.04 -7.41
C THR A 521 7.54 -21.71 -5.94
N GLY A 522 6.58 -22.36 -5.28
CA GLY A 522 6.11 -22.01 -3.94
C GLY A 522 5.33 -20.69 -3.88
N GLN A 523 5.05 -20.05 -5.03
CA GLN A 523 4.34 -18.79 -5.07
C GLN A 523 2.89 -18.95 -4.66
N GLU A 524 2.45 -18.15 -3.69
CA GLU A 524 1.08 -18.10 -3.21
C GLU A 524 0.34 -16.92 -3.84
N PHE A 525 -0.92 -17.17 -4.20
CA PHE A 525 -1.83 -16.21 -4.79
C PHE A 525 -2.99 -16.05 -3.82
N TRP A 526 -3.01 -14.91 -3.15
CA TRP A 526 -4.04 -14.54 -2.19
C TRP A 526 -5.10 -13.68 -2.87
N ILE A 527 -6.37 -13.92 -2.53
CA ILE A 527 -7.47 -13.03 -2.90
C ILE A 527 -7.92 -12.32 -1.63
N GLU A 528 -8.06 -11.01 -1.75
CA GLU A 528 -8.58 -10.14 -0.70
C GLU A 528 -9.84 -9.43 -1.20
N LYS A 529 -10.84 -9.34 -0.33
CA LYS A 529 -12.10 -8.64 -0.58
C LYS A 529 -12.47 -7.86 0.66
N SER A 530 -12.98 -6.64 0.49
CA SER A 530 -13.43 -5.81 1.60
C SER A 530 -14.84 -5.28 1.39
N LYS A 531 -15.53 -4.99 2.50
CA LYS A 531 -16.84 -4.37 2.50
C LYS A 531 -16.98 -3.48 3.72
N ASP A 532 -17.49 -2.27 3.50
CA ASP A 532 -17.73 -1.29 4.56
C ASP A 532 -19.24 -1.09 4.75
N GLY A 533 -19.61 -0.55 5.90
CA GLY A 533 -20.98 -0.10 6.12
C GLY A 533 -21.14 0.67 7.41
N ILE A 534 -22.40 1.03 7.68
CA ILE A 534 -22.81 1.81 8.84
C ILE A 534 -23.97 1.09 9.54
N LEU A 535 -23.92 1.00 10.87
CA LEU A 535 -25.03 0.54 11.72
C LEU A 535 -25.32 1.61 12.76
N SER A 536 -26.59 1.94 12.98
CA SER A 536 -26.98 3.05 13.87
C SER A 536 -27.90 2.63 15.02
N THR A 537 -28.30 1.36 15.08
CA THR A 537 -29.22 0.86 16.10
C THR A 537 -28.67 -0.44 16.69
N PRO A 538 -28.27 -0.46 17.97
CA PRO A 538 -27.83 -1.69 18.62
C PRO A 538 -29.01 -2.57 19.04
N ASN A 539 -28.80 -3.87 19.13
CA ASN A 539 -29.79 -4.80 19.69
C ASN A 539 -29.15 -5.96 20.48
N PRO A 540 -29.13 -5.90 21.82
CA PRO A 540 -28.46 -6.92 22.64
C PRO A 540 -29.32 -8.19 22.86
N ASP A 541 -30.43 -8.37 22.13
CA ASP A 541 -31.26 -9.55 22.27
C ASP A 541 -30.53 -10.79 21.71
N SER A 542 -30.15 -11.70 22.59
CA SER A 542 -29.49 -12.96 22.26
C SER A 542 -30.23 -13.83 21.24
N PHE A 543 -31.59 -13.78 21.20
CA PHE A 543 -32.37 -14.52 20.21
C PHE A 543 -32.18 -13.91 18.82
N ILE A 544 -32.14 -12.58 18.74
CA ILE A 544 -31.87 -11.84 17.50
C ILE A 544 -30.43 -12.08 17.05
N ALA A 545 -29.46 -11.96 17.96
CA ALA A 545 -28.03 -12.18 17.70
C ALA A 545 -27.74 -13.61 17.20
N SER A 546 -28.46 -14.62 17.71
CA SER A 546 -28.29 -16.02 17.29
C SER A 546 -28.92 -16.36 15.93
N ASN A 547 -29.77 -15.49 15.37
CA ASN A 547 -30.47 -15.76 14.12
C ASN A 547 -29.75 -15.08 12.95
N PHE A 548 -28.88 -15.82 12.26
CA PHE A 548 -28.16 -15.32 11.07
C PHE A 548 -29.07 -14.70 10.00
N ASN A 549 -30.35 -15.07 9.94
CA ASN A 549 -31.32 -14.54 8.96
C ASN A 549 -32.22 -13.45 9.54
N SER A 550 -31.87 -12.87 10.69
CA SER A 550 -32.60 -11.75 11.29
C SER A 550 -32.72 -10.59 10.30
N VAL A 551 -33.90 -9.96 10.26
CA VAL A 551 -34.18 -8.75 9.47
C VAL A 551 -34.15 -7.49 10.34
N ASP A 552 -33.71 -7.61 11.59
CA ASP A 552 -33.57 -6.49 12.51
C ASP A 552 -32.55 -5.46 11.99
N VAL A 553 -32.81 -4.18 12.27
CA VAL A 553 -32.00 -3.06 11.77
C VAL A 553 -30.59 -2.99 12.37
N SER A 554 -30.34 -3.74 13.45
CA SER A 554 -29.00 -3.93 14.03
C SER A 554 -28.05 -4.77 13.17
N TRP A 555 -28.55 -5.40 12.10
CA TRP A 555 -27.75 -6.26 11.25
C TRP A 555 -27.39 -5.62 9.92
N SER A 556 -26.17 -5.90 9.44
CA SER A 556 -25.81 -5.64 8.05
C SER A 556 -26.56 -6.57 7.08
N ASN A 557 -26.61 -6.18 5.81
CA ASN A 557 -27.00 -7.10 4.74
C ASN A 557 -26.01 -8.26 4.62
N ILE A 558 -26.50 -9.44 4.23
CA ILE A 558 -25.67 -10.60 3.93
C ILE A 558 -24.66 -10.27 2.83
N TRP A 559 -23.40 -10.63 3.06
CA TRP A 559 -22.35 -10.60 2.06
C TRP A 559 -21.90 -12.02 1.73
N SER A 560 -22.11 -12.45 0.49
CA SER A 560 -21.68 -13.77 0.05
C SER A 560 -20.28 -13.71 -0.56
N ILE A 561 -19.40 -14.62 -0.15
CA ILE A 561 -18.06 -14.82 -0.70
C ILE A 561 -17.94 -16.24 -1.25
N ASP A 562 -17.70 -16.34 -2.55
CA ASP A 562 -17.34 -17.61 -3.18
C ASP A 562 -15.83 -17.86 -3.06
N TYR A 563 -15.47 -18.92 -2.34
CA TYR A 563 -14.13 -19.49 -2.29
C TYR A 563 -14.11 -20.75 -3.15
N GLY A 564 -13.76 -20.59 -4.43
CA GLY A 564 -13.76 -21.68 -5.41
C GLY A 564 -12.45 -22.48 -5.43
N MET A 565 -12.52 -23.70 -5.97
CA MET A 565 -11.35 -24.51 -6.28
C MET A 565 -10.52 -23.83 -7.40
N PRO A 566 -9.19 -23.71 -7.26
CA PRO A 566 -8.38 -23.01 -8.24
C PRO A 566 -8.25 -23.75 -9.58
N ASN A 567 -8.20 -22.99 -10.67
CA ASN A 567 -7.75 -23.43 -11.98
C ASN A 567 -6.34 -22.86 -12.26
N PRO A 568 -5.27 -23.68 -12.27
CA PRO A 568 -3.89 -23.20 -12.41
C PRO A 568 -3.61 -22.36 -13.67
N ALA A 569 -4.33 -22.58 -14.78
CA ALA A 569 -4.14 -21.84 -16.02
C ALA A 569 -4.46 -20.34 -15.88
N ASP A 570 -5.29 -19.99 -14.90
CA ASP A 570 -5.76 -18.63 -14.66
C ASP A 570 -4.70 -17.76 -13.96
N PHE A 571 -3.69 -18.36 -13.32
CA PHE A 571 -2.73 -17.68 -12.44
C PHE A 571 -1.37 -17.35 -13.10
N GLY A 572 -1.26 -17.47 -14.43
CA GLY A 572 -0.10 -16.98 -15.18
C GLY A 572 -0.14 -15.47 -15.43
N ILE A 573 1.03 -14.80 -15.46
CA ILE A 573 1.15 -13.38 -15.85
C ILE A 573 1.56 -13.33 -17.33
N PRO A 574 0.71 -12.80 -18.23
CA PRO A 574 1.04 -12.64 -19.64
C PRO A 574 2.01 -11.47 -19.88
N ASP A 575 2.55 -11.41 -21.10
CA ASP A 575 3.29 -10.24 -21.57
C ASP A 575 2.46 -8.95 -21.46
N PRO A 576 3.11 -7.76 -21.38
CA PRO A 576 2.39 -6.51 -21.34
C PRO A 576 1.44 -6.34 -22.53
N PRO A 577 0.33 -5.58 -22.36
CA PRO A 577 -0.59 -5.27 -23.43
C PRO A 577 0.14 -4.66 -24.63
N GLN A 578 0.16 -5.40 -25.74
CA GLN A 578 0.66 -4.94 -27.02
C GLN A 578 -0.50 -4.36 -27.82
N ASN A 579 -0.47 -3.04 -28.01
CA ASN A 579 -1.50 -2.34 -28.76
C ASN A 579 -0.91 -2.06 -30.14
N ALA A 580 -1.35 -2.77 -31.18
CA ALA A 580 -0.89 -2.50 -32.54
C ALA A 580 -1.43 -1.14 -32.98
N PHE A 581 -0.53 -0.20 -33.27
CA PHE A 581 -0.92 1.12 -33.71
C PHE A 581 -0.82 1.25 -35.23
N THR A 582 -1.91 1.68 -35.86
CA THR A 582 -2.02 1.91 -37.31
C THR A 582 -1.67 3.32 -37.72
#